data_AF-A0A7L5DH77-F1
#
_entry.id   AF-A0A7L5DH77-F1
#
_cell.length_a   1.000
_cell.length_b   1.000
_cell.length_c   1.000
_cell.angle_alpha   90.00
_cell.angle_beta   90.00
_cell.angle_gamma   90.00
#
_symmetry.space_group_name_H-M   'P 1'
#
loop_
_entity.id
_entity.type
_entity.pdbx_description
1 polymer ?
#
loop_
_entity_poly.entity_id
_entity_poly.type
_entity_poly.pdbx_seq_one_letter_code
_entity_poly.pdbx_strand_id
1 'polypeptide(L)'
;MKTKVNPLLLGAFIISLSAGSLAACAQATTGVATTSQPVTDTNKIAVITPMRQMMSRLTKLEPTGDPDFDYALQARVQTQGQLDLLKQEAQSGKDTSLRKMAQSMIPAVQADIDMINNLARQLRPSRPNQAFMQAQNQNIKAMALKFQAGGNTENKLTSNFDNNFVTVMLDQRQDAIDLANTYLKYGSNDTLKKYAQDLTTKAQQQMSSIKQTIK
;
A
#
# COMPACT_ATOMS: atom_id res chain seq x y z
N MET A 1 -29.71 -29.57 -42.86
CA MET A 1 -30.91 -29.14 -43.63
C MET A 1 -30.85 -27.62 -43.75
N LYS A 2 -30.37 -27.14 -44.90
CA LYS A 2 -31.13 -26.40 -45.92
C LYS A 2 -31.50 -24.96 -45.51
N THR A 3 -30.61 -24.06 -45.90
CA THR A 3 -30.84 -22.67 -46.32
C THR A 3 -32.09 -22.53 -47.21
N LYS A 4 -32.82 -21.43 -47.04
CA LYS A 4 -33.62 -20.80 -48.10
C LYS A 4 -33.50 -19.27 -48.01
N VAL A 5 -33.33 -18.69 -49.18
CA VAL A 5 -33.07 -17.30 -49.50
C VAL A 5 -34.26 -16.75 -50.29
N ASN A 6 -34.53 -15.44 -50.08
CA ASN A 6 -35.06 -14.46 -51.04
C ASN A 6 -36.53 -14.61 -51.55
N PRO A 7 -37.15 -13.59 -52.23
CA PRO A 7 -36.56 -12.38 -52.83
C PRO A 7 -37.37 -11.04 -52.72
N LEU A 8 -36.75 -9.99 -53.28
CA LEU A 8 -37.32 -8.92 -54.13
C LEU A 8 -38.25 -7.84 -53.53
N LEU A 9 -37.87 -6.56 -53.68
CA LEU A 9 -38.40 -5.67 -54.74
C LEU A 9 -37.74 -4.28 -54.74
N LEU A 10 -37.47 -3.81 -55.96
CA LEU A 10 -36.99 -2.49 -56.38
C LEU A 10 -38.02 -1.37 -56.11
N GLY A 11 -37.55 -0.14 -55.88
CA GLY A 11 -38.36 1.09 -55.97
C GLY A 11 -37.48 2.35 -55.92
N ALA A 12 -37.64 3.23 -56.90
CA ALA A 12 -36.74 4.33 -57.24
C ALA A 12 -37.15 5.70 -56.64
N PHE A 13 -36.16 6.59 -56.50
CA PHE A 13 -36.14 8.05 -56.72
C PHE A 13 -37.33 8.93 -56.27
N ILE A 14 -37.12 9.85 -55.29
CA ILE A 14 -37.62 11.25 -55.31
C ILE A 14 -36.67 12.16 -54.51
N ILE A 15 -36.34 13.31 -55.13
CA ILE A 15 -35.61 14.48 -54.62
C ILE A 15 -36.51 15.28 -53.67
N SER A 16 -36.00 15.77 -52.53
CA SER A 16 -36.51 17.01 -51.91
C SER A 16 -35.54 17.57 -50.86
N LEU A 17 -35.17 18.83 -51.07
CA LEU A 17 -34.39 19.72 -50.21
C LEU A 17 -35.35 20.32 -49.15
N SER A 18 -34.99 20.30 -47.87
CA SER A 18 -35.44 21.35 -46.92
C SER A 18 -34.60 21.34 -45.65
N ALA A 19 -34.09 22.53 -45.34
CA ALA A 19 -33.35 22.85 -44.14
C ALA A 19 -34.23 22.77 -42.89
N GLY A 20 -33.63 22.32 -41.78
CA GLY A 20 -34.25 22.31 -40.47
C GLY A 20 -33.19 22.10 -39.40
N SER A 21 -32.52 23.18 -39.01
CA SER A 21 -31.61 23.21 -37.86
C SER A 21 -32.41 23.09 -36.56
N LEU A 22 -32.33 21.96 -35.88
CA LEU A 22 -32.73 21.84 -34.48
C LEU A 22 -31.57 21.24 -33.70
N ALA A 23 -30.93 22.09 -32.90
CA ALA A 23 -29.95 21.73 -31.91
C ALA A 23 -30.59 20.77 -30.89
N ALA A 24 -30.18 19.50 -30.93
CA ALA A 24 -30.44 18.56 -29.86
C ALA A 24 -29.30 18.66 -28.85
N CYS A 25 -29.63 19.16 -27.65
CA CYS A 25 -28.74 19.25 -26.51
C CYS A 25 -28.19 17.86 -26.15
N ALA A 26 -26.90 17.63 -26.39
CA ALA A 26 -26.19 16.52 -25.80
C ALA A 26 -26.08 16.77 -24.29
N GLN A 27 -26.78 15.96 -23.49
CA GLN A 27 -26.55 15.88 -22.05
C GLN A 27 -25.16 15.27 -21.84
N ALA A 28 -24.18 16.15 -21.64
CA ALA A 28 -22.89 15.77 -21.07
C ALA A 28 -23.15 15.38 -19.61
N THR A 29 -23.31 14.08 -19.39
CA THR A 29 -23.10 13.48 -18.08
C THR A 29 -21.66 13.79 -17.67
N THR A 30 -21.49 14.68 -16.70
CA THR A 30 -20.22 14.93 -16.03
C THR A 30 -19.89 13.72 -15.16
N GLY A 31 -19.51 12.63 -15.81
CA GLY A 31 -18.70 11.60 -15.18
C GLY A 31 -17.37 12.24 -14.85
N VAL A 32 -17.18 12.63 -13.59
CA VAL A 32 -15.86 12.98 -13.06
C VAL A 32 -15.03 11.70 -13.12
N ALA A 33 -14.41 11.46 -14.27
CA ALA A 33 -13.28 10.56 -14.37
C ALA A 33 -12.17 11.21 -13.54
N THR A 34 -12.03 10.77 -12.29
CA THR A 34 -10.86 11.05 -11.48
C THR A 34 -9.67 10.42 -12.17
N THR A 35 -9.10 11.14 -13.13
CA THR A 35 -7.80 10.84 -13.69
C THR A 35 -6.81 11.03 -12.54
N SER A 36 -6.28 9.93 -12.00
CA SER A 36 -5.18 9.96 -11.06
C SER A 36 -4.01 10.65 -11.74
N GLN A 37 -3.88 11.96 -11.55
CA GLN A 37 -2.77 12.73 -12.08
C GLN A 37 -1.48 12.14 -11.52
N PRO A 38 -0.45 11.91 -12.34
CA PRO A 38 0.84 11.47 -11.84
C PRO A 38 1.31 12.49 -10.80
N VAL A 39 1.65 12.04 -9.60
CA VAL A 39 2.21 12.93 -8.59
C VAL A 39 3.55 13.43 -9.11
N THR A 40 3.61 14.72 -9.43
CA THR A 40 4.81 15.43 -9.91
C THR A 40 5.56 16.15 -8.79
N ASP A 41 4.96 16.27 -7.60
CA ASP A 41 5.55 16.91 -6.44
C ASP A 41 6.68 16.05 -5.87
N THR A 42 7.91 16.56 -5.94
CA THR A 42 9.12 15.86 -5.48
C THR A 42 9.07 15.47 -4.01
N ASN A 43 8.45 16.28 -3.14
CA ASN A 43 8.34 15.96 -1.71
C ASN A 43 7.39 14.79 -1.48
N LYS A 44 6.27 14.74 -2.22
CA LYS A 44 5.35 13.59 -2.16
C LYS A 44 6.01 12.31 -2.67
N ILE A 45 6.69 12.40 -3.82
CA ILE A 45 7.39 11.26 -4.43
C ILE A 45 8.44 10.70 -3.48
N ALA A 46 9.27 11.58 -2.89
CA ALA A 46 10.36 11.17 -2.02
C ALA A 46 9.87 10.36 -0.80
N VAL A 47 8.81 10.82 -0.14
CA VAL A 47 8.29 10.15 1.07
C VAL A 47 7.55 8.85 0.73
N ILE A 48 6.81 8.77 -0.38
CA ILE A 48 6.04 7.56 -0.70
C ILE A 48 6.88 6.47 -1.38
N THR A 49 8.04 6.81 -1.95
CA THR A 49 8.89 5.87 -2.69
C THR A 49 9.33 4.66 -1.84
N PRO A 50 9.82 4.82 -0.59
CA PRO A 50 10.11 3.69 0.29
C PRO A 50 8.93 2.73 0.46
N MET A 51 7.71 3.25 0.59
CA MET A 51 6.50 2.42 0.74
C MET A 51 6.11 1.70 -0.54
N ARG A 52 6.28 2.35 -1.70
CA ARG A 52 6.06 1.68 -2.99
C ARG A 52 7.06 0.56 -3.24
N GLN A 53 8.33 0.76 -2.87
CA GLN A 53 9.35 -0.27 -2.95
C GLN A 53 9.07 -1.41 -1.96
N MET A 54 8.67 -1.09 -0.73
CA MET A 54 8.21 -2.06 0.26
C MET A 54 7.06 -2.91 -0.30
N MET A 55 6.01 -2.28 -0.83
CA MET A 55 4.88 -2.98 -1.42
C MET A 55 5.29 -3.84 -2.62
N SER A 56 6.17 -3.34 -3.50
CA SER A 56 6.69 -4.11 -4.63
C SER A 56 7.46 -5.36 -4.19
N ARG A 57 8.20 -5.30 -3.08
CA ARG A 57 8.88 -6.46 -2.51
C ARG A 57 7.89 -7.40 -1.83
N LEU A 58 6.88 -6.85 -1.15
CA LEU A 58 5.87 -7.62 -0.44
C LEU A 58 5.02 -8.46 -1.39
N THR A 59 4.60 -7.89 -2.53
CA THR A 59 3.78 -8.61 -3.53
C THR A 59 4.55 -9.65 -4.33
N LYS A 60 5.89 -9.63 -4.25
CA LYS A 60 6.76 -10.66 -4.85
C LYS A 60 7.01 -11.84 -3.92
N LEU A 61 6.60 -11.77 -2.66
CA LEU A 61 6.67 -12.94 -1.77
C LEU A 61 5.64 -13.97 -2.22
N GLU A 62 6.07 -15.21 -2.43
CA GLU A 62 5.16 -16.32 -2.67
C GLU A 62 4.54 -16.77 -1.34
N PRO A 63 3.20 -16.72 -1.19
CA PRO A 63 2.56 -17.14 0.04
C PRO A 63 2.61 -18.67 0.15
N THR A 64 3.17 -19.17 1.25
CA THR A 64 3.17 -20.61 1.56
C THR A 64 1.93 -21.04 2.33
N GLY A 65 1.24 -20.06 2.93
CA GLY A 65 0.13 -20.24 3.85
C GLY A 65 0.55 -20.61 5.27
N ASP A 66 1.85 -20.83 5.52
CA ASP A 66 2.39 -21.07 6.84
C ASP A 66 2.51 -19.74 7.62
N PRO A 67 1.83 -19.59 8.76
CA PRO A 67 1.85 -18.33 9.49
C PRO A 67 3.22 -17.87 9.97
N ASP A 68 4.06 -18.80 10.41
CA ASP A 68 5.39 -18.47 10.95
C ASP A 68 6.32 -18.07 9.81
N PHE A 69 6.34 -18.85 8.73
CA PHE A 69 7.20 -18.60 7.58
C PHE A 69 6.80 -17.30 6.85
N ASP A 70 5.52 -17.16 6.50
CA ASP A 70 5.05 -16.02 5.70
C ASP A 70 5.16 -14.71 6.50
N TYR A 71 4.83 -14.71 7.79
CA TYR A 71 4.96 -13.49 8.61
C TYR A 71 6.42 -13.06 8.77
N ALA A 72 7.37 -13.98 8.97
CA ALA A 72 8.78 -13.60 9.08
C ALA A 72 9.28 -12.89 7.80
N LEU A 73 8.90 -13.38 6.62
CA LEU A 73 9.26 -12.75 5.35
C LEU A 73 8.60 -11.38 5.17
N GLN A 74 7.33 -11.25 5.56
CA GLN A 74 6.60 -9.98 5.47
C GLN A 74 7.09 -8.95 6.47
N ALA A 75 7.35 -9.35 7.71
CA ALA A 75 7.92 -8.51 8.75
C ALA A 75 9.28 -7.96 8.30
N ARG A 76 10.12 -8.78 7.67
CA ARG A 76 11.38 -8.31 7.07
C ARG A 76 11.16 -7.20 6.04
N VAL A 77 10.21 -7.40 5.11
CA VAL A 77 9.92 -6.40 4.07
C VAL A 77 9.36 -5.11 4.68
N GLN A 78 8.44 -5.22 5.64
CA GLN A 78 7.86 -4.09 6.36
C GLN A 78 8.91 -3.28 7.13
N THR A 79 9.77 -3.96 7.89
CA THR A 79 10.82 -3.30 8.66
C THR A 79 11.88 -2.67 7.75
N GLN A 80 12.18 -3.26 6.57
CA GLN A 80 13.01 -2.61 5.57
C GLN A 80 12.37 -1.33 5.01
N GLY A 81 11.07 -1.37 4.70
CA GLY A 81 10.33 -0.18 4.27
C GLY A 81 10.36 0.94 5.32
N GLN A 82 10.19 0.58 6.60
CA GLN A 82 10.34 1.51 7.72
C GLN A 82 11.76 2.11 7.78
N LEU A 83 12.80 1.28 7.64
CA LEU A 83 14.19 1.76 7.64
C LEU A 83 14.45 2.74 6.51
N ASP A 84 13.98 2.43 5.31
CA ASP A 84 14.18 3.27 4.12
C ASP A 84 13.46 4.62 4.28
N LEU A 85 12.25 4.62 4.86
CA LEU A 85 11.51 5.84 5.18
C LEU A 85 12.22 6.69 6.26
N LEU A 86 12.73 6.06 7.31
CA LEU A 86 13.48 6.77 8.37
C LEU A 86 14.78 7.39 7.82
N LYS A 87 15.47 6.69 6.91
CA LYS A 87 16.66 7.23 6.23
C LYS A 87 16.28 8.42 5.35
N GLN A 88 15.16 8.32 4.64
CA GLN A 88 14.64 9.41 3.80
C GLN A 88 14.35 10.68 4.63
N GLU A 89 13.71 10.52 5.79
CA GLU A 89 13.46 11.60 6.75
C GLU A 89 14.77 12.20 7.30
N ALA A 90 15.67 11.36 7.81
CA ALA A 90 16.94 11.80 8.38
C ALA A 90 17.78 12.65 7.39
N GLN A 91 17.73 12.30 6.10
CA GLN A 91 18.47 12.96 5.03
C GLN A 91 17.77 14.22 4.50
N SER A 92 16.46 14.15 4.26
CA SER A 92 15.74 15.16 3.46
C SER A 92 14.76 16.02 4.25
N GLY A 93 14.41 15.61 5.47
CA GLY A 93 13.51 16.32 6.38
C GLY A 93 13.94 17.77 6.61
N LYS A 94 12.98 18.62 6.93
CA LYS A 94 13.23 20.03 7.28
C LYS A 94 13.02 20.26 8.77
N ASP A 95 12.13 19.49 9.40
CA ASP A 95 11.93 19.54 10.84
C ASP A 95 13.09 18.85 11.59
N THR A 96 13.77 19.60 12.46
CA THR A 96 14.94 19.09 13.17
C THR A 96 14.57 18.01 14.19
N SER A 97 13.38 18.08 14.78
CA SER A 97 12.92 17.11 15.78
C SER A 97 12.56 15.78 15.11
N LEU A 98 11.86 15.81 13.97
CA LEU A 98 11.53 14.62 13.19
C LEU A 98 12.78 13.94 12.61
N ARG A 99 13.75 14.72 12.11
CA ARG A 99 15.06 14.17 11.69
C ARG A 99 15.79 13.46 12.82
N LYS A 100 15.87 14.08 14.00
CA LYS A 100 16.51 13.47 15.19
C LYS A 100 15.78 12.23 15.64
N MET A 101 14.45 12.26 15.64
CA MET A 101 13.63 11.09 15.91
C MET A 101 13.95 9.96 14.93
N ALA A 102 13.95 10.25 13.62
CA ALA A 102 14.22 9.25 12.59
C ALA A 102 15.62 8.63 12.77
N GLN A 103 16.64 9.47 12.99
CA GLN A 103 18.01 9.03 13.27
C GLN A 103 18.09 8.13 14.51
N SER A 104 17.36 8.46 15.58
CA SER A 104 17.35 7.66 16.81
C SER A 104 16.70 6.27 16.64
N MET A 105 15.78 6.12 15.67
CA MET A 105 15.09 4.85 15.42
C MET A 105 15.87 3.91 14.50
N ILE A 106 16.72 4.44 13.61
CA ILE A 106 17.46 3.66 12.61
C ILE A 106 18.22 2.46 13.21
N PRO A 107 19.02 2.60 14.30
CA PRO A 107 19.74 1.46 14.87
C PRO A 107 18.83 0.35 15.37
N ALA A 108 17.72 0.71 16.02
CA ALA A 108 16.77 -0.26 16.55
C ALA A 108 16.04 -1.02 15.42
N VAL A 109 15.64 -0.30 14.36
CA VAL A 109 15.00 -0.91 13.19
C VAL A 109 15.98 -1.82 12.43
N GLN A 110 17.27 -1.45 12.35
CA GLN A 110 18.31 -2.30 11.78
C GLN A 110 18.50 -3.60 12.59
N ALA A 111 18.51 -3.50 13.92
CA ALA A 111 18.58 -4.67 14.80
C ALA A 111 17.35 -5.60 14.64
N ASP A 112 16.15 -5.03 14.50
CA ASP A 112 14.94 -5.81 14.20
C ASP A 112 15.07 -6.55 12.86
N ILE A 113 15.62 -5.93 11.80
CA ILE A 113 15.89 -6.60 10.51
C ILE A 113 16.84 -7.78 10.67
N ASP A 114 17.94 -7.59 11.41
CA ASP A 114 18.95 -8.64 11.60
C ASP A 114 18.38 -9.83 12.39
N MET A 115 17.59 -9.55 13.43
CA MET A 115 16.85 -10.57 14.18
C MET A 115 15.90 -11.36 13.28
N ILE A 116 15.04 -10.68 12.52
CA ILE A 116 14.07 -11.33 11.62
C ILE A 116 14.79 -12.15 10.54
N ASN A 117 15.89 -11.63 9.98
CA ASN A 117 16.68 -12.36 8.98
C ASN A 117 17.25 -13.66 9.55
N ASN A 118 17.76 -13.64 10.78
CA ASN A 118 18.29 -14.83 11.44
C ASN A 118 17.18 -15.85 11.69
N LEU A 119 16.01 -15.39 12.15
CA LEU A 119 14.86 -16.25 12.39
C LEU A 119 14.30 -16.85 11.10
N ALA A 120 14.11 -16.04 10.05
CA ALA A 120 13.57 -16.48 8.77
C ALA A 120 14.41 -17.57 8.10
N ARG A 121 15.75 -17.58 8.30
CA ARG A 121 16.64 -18.64 7.80
C ARG A 121 16.43 -20.00 8.47
N GLN A 122 15.84 -20.02 9.66
CA GLN A 122 15.59 -21.23 10.45
C GLN A 122 14.19 -21.81 10.20
N LEU A 123 13.29 -21.01 9.63
CA LEU A 123 11.91 -21.41 9.39
C LEU A 123 11.78 -22.19 8.08
N ARG A 124 10.87 -23.17 8.09
CA ARG A 124 10.45 -23.91 6.90
C ARG A 124 8.92 -23.96 6.89
N PRO A 125 8.26 -23.76 5.74
CA PRO A 125 6.82 -23.90 5.66
C PRO A 125 6.43 -25.35 5.97
N SER A 126 5.55 -25.54 6.94
CA SER A 126 5.14 -26.86 7.42
C SER A 126 3.67 -26.92 7.86
N ARG A 127 3.05 -25.78 8.15
CA ARG A 127 1.71 -25.67 8.71
C ARG A 127 0.86 -24.66 7.94
N PRO A 128 0.46 -24.95 6.69
CA PRO A 128 -0.44 -24.08 5.95
C PRO A 128 -1.77 -23.88 6.70
N ASN A 129 -2.28 -22.64 6.69
CA ASN A 129 -3.50 -22.26 7.37
C ASN A 129 -4.35 -21.33 6.49
N GLN A 130 -5.51 -21.82 6.03
CA GLN A 130 -6.39 -21.08 5.13
C GLN A 130 -6.98 -19.80 5.74
N ALA A 131 -7.33 -19.83 7.03
CA ALA A 131 -7.90 -18.68 7.72
C ALA A 131 -6.86 -17.56 7.89
N PHE A 132 -5.61 -17.94 8.15
CA PHE A 132 -4.47 -17.03 8.12
C PHE A 132 -4.28 -16.40 6.74
N MET A 133 -4.23 -17.22 5.68
CA MET A 133 -4.06 -16.71 4.31
C MET A 133 -5.14 -15.68 3.95
N GLN A 134 -6.41 -15.96 4.28
CA GLN A 134 -7.51 -15.03 4.02
C GLN A 134 -7.34 -13.71 4.78
N ALA A 135 -7.07 -13.76 6.09
CA ALA A 135 -6.88 -12.56 6.90
C ALA A 135 -5.66 -11.75 6.45
N GLN A 136 -4.56 -12.43 6.15
CA GLN A 136 -3.34 -11.79 5.67
C GLN A 136 -3.54 -11.14 4.29
N ASN A 137 -4.22 -11.81 3.36
CA ASN A 137 -4.53 -11.24 2.05
C ASN A 137 -5.38 -9.96 2.16
N GLN A 138 -6.28 -9.89 3.13
CA GLN A 138 -7.04 -8.67 3.41
C GLN A 138 -6.13 -7.52 3.87
N ASN A 139 -5.18 -7.80 4.79
CA ASN A 139 -4.20 -6.79 5.22
C ASN A 139 -3.32 -6.33 4.04
N ILE A 140 -2.81 -7.26 3.22
CA ILE A 140 -1.98 -6.93 2.05
C ILE A 140 -2.75 -6.10 1.03
N LYS A 141 -4.02 -6.43 0.80
CA LYS A 141 -4.90 -5.63 -0.06
C LYS A 141 -5.12 -4.22 0.51
N ALA A 142 -5.35 -4.09 1.82
CA ALA A 142 -5.50 -2.79 2.45
C ALA A 142 -4.23 -1.93 2.31
N MET A 143 -3.06 -2.51 2.54
CA MET A 143 -1.76 -1.84 2.31
C MET A 143 -1.59 -1.41 0.85
N ALA A 144 -1.93 -2.28 -0.10
CA ALA A 144 -1.84 -1.96 -1.52
C ALA A 144 -2.75 -0.77 -1.89
N LEU A 145 -3.98 -0.72 -1.39
CA LEU A 145 -4.90 0.40 -1.62
C LEU A 145 -4.43 1.72 -1.01
N LYS A 146 -3.68 1.66 0.10
CA LYS A 146 -3.07 2.84 0.73
C LYS A 146 -1.96 3.46 -0.13
N PHE A 147 -1.04 2.62 -0.63
CA PHE A 147 0.22 3.05 -1.26
C PHE A 147 0.28 2.94 -2.79
N GLN A 148 -0.77 2.43 -3.44
CA GLN A 148 -0.91 2.50 -4.90
C GLN A 148 -0.99 3.95 -5.40
N ALA A 149 -0.77 4.15 -6.70
CA ALA A 149 -0.93 5.45 -7.36
C ALA A 149 -2.37 5.98 -7.16
N GLY A 150 -2.51 7.17 -6.57
CA GLY A 150 -3.81 7.77 -6.22
C GLY A 150 -4.52 7.07 -5.06
N GLY A 151 -3.80 6.28 -4.26
CA GLY A 151 -4.31 5.59 -3.08
C GLY A 151 -4.59 6.52 -1.91
N ASN A 152 -5.19 5.96 -0.86
CA ASN A 152 -5.67 6.73 0.30
C ASN A 152 -4.57 7.52 1.01
N THR A 153 -3.35 7.00 1.08
CA THR A 153 -2.23 7.72 1.70
C THR A 153 -1.71 8.81 0.78
N GLU A 154 -1.55 8.53 -0.52
CA GLU A 154 -1.08 9.51 -1.50
C GLU A 154 -2.01 10.72 -1.62
N ASN A 155 -3.33 10.51 -1.55
CA ASN A 155 -4.33 11.57 -1.60
C ASN A 155 -4.29 12.53 -0.40
N LYS A 156 -3.66 12.13 0.72
CA LYS A 156 -3.45 12.98 1.90
C LYS A 156 -2.16 13.80 1.82
N LEU A 157 -1.27 13.50 0.87
CA LEU A 157 0.04 14.14 0.81
C LEU A 157 -0.05 15.57 0.27
N THR A 158 0.69 16.46 0.90
CA THR A 158 0.81 17.90 0.60
C THR A 158 2.19 18.21 0.02
N SER A 159 2.52 19.48 -0.20
CA SER A 159 3.89 19.88 -0.57
C SER A 159 4.85 19.93 0.63
N ASN A 160 4.36 19.75 1.87
CA ASN A 160 5.19 19.72 3.07
C ASN A 160 5.75 18.31 3.30
N PHE A 161 7.08 18.18 3.20
CA PHE A 161 7.78 16.90 3.34
C PHE A 161 7.57 16.25 4.71
N ASP A 162 7.74 17.01 5.80
CA ASP A 162 7.70 16.48 7.17
C ASP A 162 6.28 16.01 7.54
N ASN A 163 5.25 16.77 7.14
CA ASN A 163 3.85 16.35 7.30
C ASN A 163 3.53 15.08 6.51
N ASN A 164 4.11 14.95 5.31
CA ASN A 164 3.98 13.74 4.51
C ASN A 164 4.68 12.56 5.21
N PHE A 165 5.89 12.74 5.74
CA PHE A 165 6.60 11.70 6.50
C PHE A 165 5.76 11.19 7.65
N VAL A 166 5.19 12.09 8.47
CA VAL A 166 4.28 11.74 9.55
C VAL A 166 3.13 10.89 9.03
N THR A 167 2.44 11.37 7.99
CA THR A 167 1.27 10.69 7.43
C THR A 167 1.61 9.27 6.99
N VAL A 168 2.71 9.12 6.25
CA VAL A 168 3.17 7.85 5.72
C VAL A 168 3.66 6.91 6.83
N MET A 169 4.42 7.44 7.79
CA MET A 169 4.96 6.66 8.92
C MET A 169 3.82 6.14 9.82
N LEU A 170 2.78 6.94 10.07
CA LEU A 170 1.62 6.50 10.84
C LEU A 170 0.85 5.38 10.14
N ASP A 171 0.61 5.51 8.82
CA ASP A 171 -0.04 4.45 8.04
C ASP A 171 0.83 3.16 8.04
N GLN A 172 2.14 3.28 7.85
CA GLN A 172 3.08 2.15 7.89
C GLN A 172 3.10 1.45 9.25
N ARG A 173 3.11 2.19 10.36
CA ARG A 173 3.07 1.59 11.71
C ARG A 173 1.77 0.83 11.94
N GLN A 174 0.63 1.36 11.50
CA GLN A 174 -0.64 0.67 11.62
C GLN A 174 -0.66 -0.62 10.80
N ASP A 175 -0.14 -0.59 9.58
CA ASP A 175 -0.04 -1.78 8.73
C ASP A 175 0.83 -2.89 9.36
N ALA A 176 1.95 -2.50 9.99
CA ALA A 176 2.80 -3.43 10.73
C ALA A 176 2.08 -4.04 11.95
N ILE A 177 1.26 -3.25 12.67
CA ILE A 177 0.41 -3.72 13.77
C ILE A 177 -0.63 -4.72 13.27
N ASP A 178 -1.32 -4.43 12.17
CA ASP A 178 -2.39 -5.28 11.63
C ASP A 178 -1.86 -6.66 11.20
N LEU A 179 -0.69 -6.68 10.55
CA LEU A 179 0.01 -7.93 10.21
C LEU A 179 0.45 -8.69 11.47
N ALA A 180 1.03 -8.00 12.45
CA ALA A 180 1.47 -8.62 13.71
C ALA A 180 0.30 -9.23 14.49
N ASN A 181 -0.84 -8.53 14.58
CA ASN A 181 -2.04 -9.04 15.23
C ASN A 181 -2.61 -10.27 14.51
N THR A 182 -2.57 -10.27 13.18
CA THR A 182 -2.97 -11.45 12.38
C THR A 182 -2.03 -12.62 12.67
N TYR A 183 -0.72 -12.37 12.67
CA TYR A 183 0.26 -13.39 13.03
C TYR A 183 0.06 -13.92 14.45
N LEU A 184 -0.14 -13.07 15.45
CA LEU A 184 -0.33 -13.49 16.84
C LEU A 184 -1.52 -14.42 17.02
N LYS A 185 -2.54 -14.29 16.16
CA LYS A 185 -3.72 -15.17 16.15
C LYS A 185 -3.43 -16.57 15.60
N TYR A 186 -2.56 -16.71 14.60
CA TYR A 186 -2.39 -17.96 13.83
C TYR A 186 -1.00 -18.60 13.93
N GLY A 187 -0.01 -17.83 14.36
CA GLY A 187 1.39 -18.23 14.53
C GLY A 187 1.58 -19.20 15.69
N SER A 188 2.72 -19.88 15.67
CA SER A 188 3.11 -20.84 16.69
C SER A 188 4.54 -20.67 17.18
N ASN A 189 5.40 -19.96 16.46
CA ASN A 189 6.78 -19.75 16.87
C ASN A 189 6.89 -18.74 18.03
N ASP A 190 7.38 -19.17 19.19
CA ASP A 190 7.42 -18.33 20.40
C ASP A 190 8.29 -17.07 20.24
N THR A 191 9.47 -17.21 19.62
CA THR A 191 10.37 -16.06 19.36
C THR A 191 9.70 -15.04 18.45
N LEU A 192 9.03 -15.50 17.39
CA LEU A 192 8.35 -14.62 16.44
C LEU A 192 7.09 -13.99 17.06
N LYS A 193 6.38 -14.70 17.94
CA LYS A 193 5.27 -14.13 18.73
C LYS A 193 5.76 -13.04 19.67
N LYS A 194 6.86 -13.27 20.37
CA LYS A 194 7.45 -12.25 21.23
C LYS A 194 7.86 -11.01 20.45
N TYR A 195 8.50 -11.21 19.29
CA TYR A 195 8.81 -10.12 18.37
C TYR A 195 7.55 -9.35 17.94
N ALA A 196 6.49 -10.05 17.54
CA ALA A 196 5.24 -9.41 17.10
C ALA A 196 4.56 -8.61 18.22
N GLN A 197 4.56 -9.09 19.46
CA GLN A 197 4.07 -8.37 20.64
C GLN A 197 4.90 -7.12 20.96
N ASP A 198 6.23 -7.25 20.87
CA ASP A 198 7.12 -6.10 21.08
C ASP A 198 6.95 -5.07 19.98
N LEU A 199 6.77 -5.52 18.73
CA LEU A 199 6.51 -4.65 17.59
C LEU A 199 5.22 -3.86 17.78
N THR A 200 4.11 -4.48 18.20
CA THR A 200 2.85 -3.74 18.40
C THR A 200 3.00 -2.68 19.49
N THR A 201 3.66 -3.02 20.60
CA THR A 201 3.94 -2.08 21.69
C THR A 201 4.82 -0.92 21.21
N LYS A 202 5.96 -1.22 20.58
CA LYS A 202 6.88 -0.22 20.03
C LYS A 202 6.20 0.66 18.98
N ALA A 203 5.37 0.07 18.11
CA ALA A 203 4.63 0.79 17.08
C ALA A 203 3.68 1.82 17.70
N GLN A 204 2.90 1.41 18.71
CA GLN A 204 1.96 2.29 19.40
C GLN A 204 2.69 3.48 20.06
N GLN A 205 3.84 3.21 20.68
CA GLN A 205 4.69 4.24 21.29
C GLN A 205 5.23 5.19 20.22
N GLN A 206 5.78 4.66 19.11
CA GLN A 206 6.28 5.45 17.99
C GLN A 206 5.19 6.36 17.40
N MET A 207 3.99 5.82 17.15
CA MET A 207 2.86 6.61 16.64
C MET A 207 2.47 7.73 17.61
N SER A 208 2.54 7.48 18.93
CA SER A 208 2.25 8.48 19.95
C SER A 208 3.32 9.57 19.97
N SER A 209 4.60 9.20 19.95
CA SER A 209 5.73 10.14 19.90
C SER A 209 5.69 11.00 18.63
N ILE A 210 5.46 10.40 17.46
CA ILE A 210 5.32 11.11 16.18
C ILE A 210 4.23 12.19 16.27
N LYS A 211 3.05 11.84 16.80
CA LYS A 211 1.93 12.79 16.96
C LYS A 211 2.25 13.92 17.94
N GLN A 212 3.14 13.70 18.91
CA GLN A 212 3.56 14.72 19.86
C GLN A 212 4.61 15.68 19.28
N THR A 213 5.44 15.22 18.35
CA THR A 213 6.51 16.04 17.74
C THR A 213 6.00 17.15 16.81
N ILE A 214 4.73 17.09 16.40
CA ILE A 214 4.12 18.03 15.44
C ILE A 214 3.19 19.04 16.16
N LYS A 215 3.10 18.98 17.49
CA LYS A 215 2.40 19.99 18.30
C LYS A 215 3.34 21.12 18.68
#